data_AF-A0AAD6F621-F1
#
_entry.id   AF-A0AAD6F621-F1
#
_cell.length_a   1.000
_cell.length_b   1.000
_cell.length_c   1.000
_cell.angle_alpha   90.00
_cell.angle_beta   90.00
_cell.angle_gamma   90.00
#
_symmetry.space_group_name_H-M   'P 1'
#
loop_
_entity.id
_entity.type
_entity.pdbx_description
1 polymer ?
#
loop_
_entity_poly.entity_id
_entity_poly.type
_entity_poly.pdbx_seq_one_letter_code
_entity_poly.pdbx_strand_id
1 'polypeptide(L)'
;MAIEISQYSPLHVPNKHTQRQTETGFNSLFYGKSFPFDEWSTLPPPPKGGKPRPPVRMKKPSAEKDSDEYRHRRERNNLAVKKSRQRSKQKAVDTQQRVNELKEENERLEAKIKLLSKELSVLKDLFLEHAHNLADGGQAPANREGDSANGQ
;
A
#
# COMPACT_ATOMS: atom_id res chain seq x y z
N MET A 1 31.79 33.13 2.05
CA MET A 1 31.84 32.13 0.97
C MET A 1 30.51 31.40 0.97
N ALA A 2 29.64 31.72 0.02
CA ALA A 2 28.38 31.01 -0.18
C ALA A 2 28.69 29.76 -1.01
N ILE A 3 28.36 28.57 -0.49
CA ILE A 3 28.44 27.33 -1.25
C ILE A 3 27.08 27.15 -1.91
N GLU A 4 27.04 27.43 -3.21
CA GLU A 4 25.92 27.12 -4.10
C GLU A 4 25.75 25.59 -4.17
N ILE A 5 24.62 25.08 -3.69
CA ILE A 5 24.19 23.72 -3.99
C ILE A 5 23.33 23.81 -5.25
N SER A 6 24.01 23.77 -6.39
CA SER A 6 23.42 23.73 -7.71
C SER A 6 22.99 22.30 -8.06
N GLN A 7 21.75 22.19 -8.55
CA GLN A 7 21.20 21.13 -9.39
C GLN A 7 20.72 19.84 -8.71
N TYR A 8 19.53 19.91 -8.10
CA TYR A 8 18.58 18.80 -8.17
C TYR A 8 17.31 19.31 -8.85
N SER A 9 17.21 19.10 -10.16
CA SER A 9 15.99 19.37 -10.92
C SER A 9 14.93 18.32 -10.56
N PRO A 10 13.77 18.71 -10.00
CA PRO A 10 12.71 17.75 -9.71
C PRO A 10 12.10 17.25 -11.02
N LEU A 11 12.10 15.93 -11.23
CA LEU A 11 11.31 15.27 -12.28
C LEU A 11 9.87 15.77 -12.20
N HIS A 12 9.47 16.55 -13.20
CA HIS A 12 8.09 17.04 -13.34
C HIS A 12 7.18 15.85 -13.62
N VAL A 13 6.52 15.35 -12.57
CA VAL A 13 5.44 14.37 -12.69
C VAL A 13 4.17 15.16 -13.04
N PRO A 14 3.57 14.98 -14.23
CA PRO A 14 2.36 15.69 -14.59
C PRO A 14 1.21 15.25 -13.68
N ASN A 15 0.80 16.14 -12.78
CA ASN A 15 -0.35 15.97 -11.90
C ASN A 15 -1.63 15.94 -12.76
N LYS A 16 -2.17 14.74 -13.00
CA LYS A 16 -3.47 14.57 -13.66
C LYS A 16 -4.61 14.55 -12.64
N HIS A 17 -4.63 15.53 -11.74
CA HIS A 17 -5.83 15.82 -10.96
C HIS A 17 -6.77 16.73 -11.78
N THR A 18 -7.65 16.09 -12.54
CA THR A 18 -8.94 16.65 -12.91
C THR A 18 -10.01 15.58 -12.68
N GLN A 19 -10.65 15.72 -11.51
CA GLN A 19 -12.08 15.58 -11.27
C GLN A 19 -12.72 14.16 -11.28
N ARG A 20 -12.85 13.56 -10.09
CA ARG A 20 -14.13 13.51 -9.34
C ARG A 20 -13.92 13.01 -7.90
N GLN A 21 -14.28 13.86 -6.95
CA GLN A 21 -14.38 13.57 -5.53
C GLN A 21 -15.47 12.51 -5.30
N THR A 22 -15.09 11.26 -5.01
CA THR A 22 -15.92 10.29 -4.27
C THR A 22 -15.09 9.27 -3.47
N GLU A 23 -13.76 9.29 -3.55
CA GLU A 23 -12.91 8.24 -2.96
C GLU A 23 -12.53 8.52 -1.49
N THR A 24 -12.80 9.73 -0.96
CA THR A 24 -12.44 10.12 0.41
C THR A 24 -13.29 9.46 1.51
N GLY A 25 -14.52 9.01 1.20
CA GLY A 25 -15.38 8.37 2.19
C GLY A 25 -15.09 6.88 2.42
N PHE A 26 -14.59 6.17 1.40
CA PHE A 26 -14.39 4.73 1.48
C PHE A 26 -13.19 4.38 2.36
N ASN A 27 -12.04 5.05 2.18
CA ASN A 27 -10.80 4.72 2.89
C ASN A 27 -10.81 5.09 4.39
N SER A 28 -11.62 6.08 4.80
CA SER A 28 -11.70 6.55 6.19
C SER A 28 -12.31 5.50 7.14
N LEU A 29 -13.23 4.66 6.65
CA LEU A 29 -13.90 3.62 7.44
C LEU A 29 -13.02 2.40 7.79
N PHE A 30 -11.83 2.29 7.16
CA PHE A 30 -10.97 1.10 7.28
C PHE A 30 -9.57 1.40 7.84
N TYR A 31 -9.24 2.65 8.16
CA TYR A 31 -7.96 2.98 8.81
C TYR A 31 -7.93 2.40 10.24
N GLY A 32 -7.09 1.39 10.47
CA GLY A 32 -6.86 0.77 11.78
C GLY A 32 -7.44 -0.63 11.99
N LYS A 33 -8.07 -1.25 10.97
CA LYS A 33 -8.54 -2.64 11.04
C LYS A 33 -7.65 -3.53 10.17
N SER A 34 -6.94 -4.46 10.81
CA SER A 34 -6.13 -5.48 10.13
C SER A 34 -7.04 -6.52 9.49
N PHE A 35 -7.47 -6.28 8.27
CA PHE A 35 -8.22 -7.26 7.47
C PHE A 35 -7.25 -8.12 6.65
N PRO A 36 -7.31 -9.46 6.75
CA PRO A 36 -6.56 -10.32 5.85
C PRO A 36 -7.00 -10.05 4.39
N PHE A 37 -6.02 -9.98 3.49
CA PHE A 37 -6.21 -9.55 2.10
C PHE A 37 -7.30 -10.34 1.34
N ASP A 38 -7.53 -11.60 1.73
CA ASP A 38 -8.46 -12.51 1.05
C ASP A 38 -9.95 -12.18 1.26
N GLU A 39 -10.30 -11.43 2.31
CA GLU A 39 -11.69 -11.06 2.65
C GLU A 39 -12.23 -9.86 1.85
N TRP A 40 -11.35 -9.11 1.18
CA TRP A 40 -11.72 -7.95 0.35
C TRP A 40 -12.45 -8.35 -0.94
N SER A 41 -12.32 -9.61 -1.33
CA SER A 41 -12.92 -10.22 -2.52
C SER A 41 -14.43 -10.45 -2.38
N THR A 42 -14.95 -10.47 -1.15
CA THR A 42 -16.31 -10.87 -0.80
C THR A 42 -17.19 -9.70 -0.31
N LEU A 43 -16.68 -8.47 -0.37
CA LEU A 43 -17.48 -7.29 0.01
C LEU A 43 -18.66 -7.09 -0.96
N PRO A 44 -19.90 -6.87 -0.44
CA PRO A 44 -21.04 -6.62 -1.27
C PRO A 44 -20.83 -5.32 -2.07
N PRO A 45 -21.26 -5.26 -3.35
CA PRO A 45 -21.12 -4.07 -4.16
C PRO A 45 -21.84 -2.89 -3.46
N PRO A 46 -21.24 -1.68 -3.45
CA PRO A 46 -21.87 -0.54 -2.81
C PRO A 46 -23.24 -0.27 -3.43
N PRO A 47 -24.23 0.20 -2.63
CA PRO A 47 -25.55 0.51 -3.14
C PRO A 47 -25.42 1.49 -4.31
N LYS A 48 -26.07 1.18 -5.44
CA LYS A 48 -26.11 2.05 -6.61
C LYS A 48 -26.80 3.36 -6.24
N GLY A 49 -26.04 4.35 -5.76
CA GLY A 49 -26.52 5.70 -5.49
C GLY A 49 -27.24 6.24 -6.72
N GLY A 50 -28.48 6.69 -6.51
CA GLY A 50 -29.39 7.10 -7.57
C GLY A 50 -28.75 8.11 -8.51
N LYS A 51 -28.75 7.79 -9.81
CA LYS A 51 -28.34 8.74 -10.85
C LYS A 51 -29.30 9.94 -10.78
N PRO A 52 -28.80 11.19 -10.76
CA PRO A 52 -29.67 12.34 -10.86
C PRO A 52 -30.49 12.22 -12.15
N ARG A 53 -31.81 12.41 -12.06
CA ARG A 53 -32.70 12.40 -13.23
C ARG A 53 -32.16 13.40 -14.26
N PRO A 54 -31.97 13.01 -15.53
CA PRO A 54 -31.57 13.97 -16.54
C PRO A 54 -32.67 15.04 -16.67
N PRO A 55 -32.31 16.31 -16.91
CA PRO A 55 -33.30 17.35 -17.13
C PRO A 55 -34.22 16.94 -18.27
N VAL A 56 -35.53 17.12 -18.07
CA VAL A 56 -36.58 16.83 -19.05
C VAL A 56 -36.22 17.52 -20.36
N ARG A 57 -35.78 16.73 -21.35
CA ARG A 57 -35.50 17.25 -22.68
C ARG A 57 -36.82 17.65 -23.30
N MET A 58 -37.06 18.96 -23.43
CA MET A 58 -38.07 19.50 -24.32
C MET A 58 -37.88 18.82 -25.70
N LYS A 59 -38.95 18.20 -26.21
CA LYS A 59 -38.96 17.48 -27.49
C LYS A 59 -38.59 18.47 -28.60
N LYS A 60 -37.34 18.41 -29.07
CA LYS A 60 -36.97 19.02 -30.35
C LYS A 60 -37.62 18.24 -31.49
N PRO A 61 -38.11 18.93 -32.54
CA PRO A 61 -38.79 18.30 -33.67
C PRO A 61 -37.89 17.27 -34.35
N SER A 62 -38.50 16.16 -34.78
CA SER A 62 -37.86 14.96 -35.34
C SER A 62 -37.10 15.16 -36.65
N ALA A 63 -37.14 16.36 -37.24
CA ALA A 63 -36.50 16.68 -38.52
C ALA A 63 -34.97 16.84 -38.43
N GLU A 64 -34.40 17.15 -37.26
CA GLU A 64 -32.93 17.28 -37.11
C GLU A 64 -32.20 15.92 -37.18
N LYS A 65 -32.90 14.79 -37.08
CA LYS A 65 -32.30 13.44 -36.98
C LYS A 65 -31.62 12.95 -38.27
N ASP A 66 -32.00 13.47 -39.43
CA ASP A 66 -31.40 13.13 -40.73
C ASP A 66 -30.41 14.19 -41.23
N SER A 67 -30.13 15.21 -40.41
CA SER A 67 -29.11 16.21 -40.75
C SER A 67 -27.69 15.63 -40.68
N ASP A 68 -26.80 16.09 -41.56
CA ASP A 68 -25.36 15.78 -41.49
C ASP A 68 -24.75 16.22 -40.17
N GLU A 69 -25.23 17.33 -39.59
CA GLU A 69 -24.79 17.80 -38.29
C GLU A 69 -25.13 16.79 -37.16
N TYR A 70 -26.29 16.14 -37.23
CA TYR A 70 -26.64 15.07 -36.30
C TYR A 70 -25.72 13.85 -36.48
N ARG A 71 -25.42 13.44 -37.72
CA ARG A 71 -24.49 12.33 -38.00
C ARG A 71 -23.12 12.57 -37.38
N HIS A 72 -22.51 13.72 -37.66
CA HIS A 72 -21.21 14.07 -37.09
C HIS A 72 -21.21 14.15 -35.56
N ARG A 73 -22.31 14.61 -34.95
CA ARG A 73 -22.44 14.63 -33.48
C ARG A 73 -22.53 13.22 -32.89
N ARG A 74 -23.23 12.30 -33.57
CA ARG A 74 -23.34 10.89 -33.15
C ARG A 74 -22.04 10.14 -33.32
N GLU A 75 -21.33 10.35 -34.42
CA GLU A 75 -20.00 9.78 -34.66
C GLU A 75 -19.03 10.19 -33.56
N ARG A 76 -18.96 11.49 -33.24
CA ARG A 76 -18.15 11.99 -32.12
C ARG A 76 -18.54 11.37 -30.77
N ASN A 77 -19.84 11.24 -30.50
CA ASN A 77 -20.31 10.61 -29.26
C ASN A 77 -19.94 9.12 -29.19
N ASN A 78 -20.09 8.38 -30.28
CA ASN A 78 -19.73 6.97 -30.34
C ASN A 78 -18.23 6.77 -30.06
N LEU A 79 -17.36 7.61 -30.64
CA LEU A 79 -15.94 7.61 -30.35
C LEU A 79 -15.65 7.92 -28.87
N ALA A 80 -16.30 8.94 -28.30
CA ALA A 80 -16.15 9.31 -26.90
C ALA A 80 -16.57 8.17 -25.95
N VAL A 81 -17.67 7.49 -26.25
CA VAL A 81 -18.15 6.34 -25.46
C VAL A 81 -17.16 5.19 -25.55
N LYS A 82 -16.67 4.84 -26.75
CA LYS A 82 -15.65 3.79 -26.93
C LYS A 82 -14.39 4.11 -26.13
N LYS A 83 -13.89 5.34 -26.22
CA LYS A 83 -12.74 5.83 -25.45
C LYS A 83 -12.98 5.77 -23.93
N SER A 84 -14.15 6.17 -23.46
CA SER A 84 -14.51 6.13 -22.04
C SER A 84 -14.56 4.69 -21.50
N ARG A 85 -15.14 3.76 -22.26
CA ARG A 85 -15.17 2.34 -21.90
C ARG A 85 -13.77 1.74 -21.86
N GLN A 86 -12.95 2.01 -22.89
CA GLN A 86 -11.58 1.53 -22.95
C GLN A 86 -10.74 2.06 -21.77
N ARG A 87 -10.86 3.36 -21.45
CA ARG A 87 -10.17 3.94 -20.29
C ARG A 87 -10.58 3.29 -18.97
N SER A 88 -11.86 2.96 -18.81
CA SER A 88 -12.36 2.29 -17.61
C SER A 88 -11.83 0.86 -17.50
N LYS A 89 -11.81 0.13 -18.62
CA LYS A 89 -11.22 -1.21 -18.70
C LYS A 89 -9.72 -1.18 -18.38
N GLN A 90 -8.99 -0.22 -18.96
CA GLN A 90 -7.56 -0.06 -18.70
C GLN A 90 -7.31 0.25 -17.22
N LYS A 91 -8.05 1.17 -16.61
CA LYS A 91 -7.91 1.49 -15.17
C LYS A 91 -8.10 0.24 -14.30
N ALA A 92 -9.06 -0.62 -14.62
CA ALA A 92 -9.27 -1.87 -13.88
C ALA A 92 -8.06 -2.82 -14.01
N VAL A 93 -7.51 -2.98 -15.22
CA VAL A 93 -6.32 -3.79 -15.47
C VAL A 93 -5.09 -3.22 -14.76
N ASP A 94 -4.84 -1.92 -14.89
CA ASP A 94 -3.71 -1.24 -14.24
C ASP A 94 -3.78 -1.38 -12.71
N THR A 95 -4.99 -1.28 -12.14
CA THR A 95 -5.19 -1.46 -10.69
C THR A 95 -4.87 -2.90 -10.28
N GLN A 96 -5.34 -3.89 -11.04
CA GLN A 96 -5.04 -5.30 -10.76
C GLN A 96 -3.54 -5.59 -10.85
N GLN A 97 -2.87 -5.05 -11.87
CA GLN A 97 -1.42 -5.16 -12.02
C GLN A 97 -0.72 -4.53 -10.81
N ARG A 98 -1.14 -3.34 -10.38
CA ARG A 98 -0.55 -2.67 -9.22
C ARG A 98 -0.73 -3.48 -7.93
N VAL A 99 -1.89 -4.12 -7.75
CA VAL A 99 -2.13 -5.02 -6.60
C VAL A 99 -1.15 -6.19 -6.63
N ASN A 100 -0.93 -6.80 -7.79
CA ASN A 100 0.01 -7.92 -7.92
C ASN A 100 1.45 -7.50 -7.61
N GLU A 101 1.90 -6.37 -8.18
CA GLU A 101 3.23 -5.80 -7.87
C GLU A 101 3.42 -5.54 -6.37
N LEU A 102 2.39 -5.00 -5.71
CA LEU A 102 2.44 -4.74 -4.27
C LEU A 102 2.47 -6.02 -3.45
N LYS A 103 1.81 -7.10 -3.89
CA LYS A 103 1.89 -8.41 -3.22
C LYS A 103 3.29 -8.99 -3.30
N GLU A 104 3.87 -9.02 -4.49
CA GLU A 104 5.23 -9.53 -4.71
C GLU A 104 6.26 -8.72 -3.90
N GLU A 105 6.15 -7.40 -3.89
CA GLU A 105 7.02 -6.55 -3.09
C GLU A 105 6.83 -6.78 -1.59
N ASN A 106 5.60 -7.00 -1.13
CA ASN A 106 5.34 -7.29 0.28
C ASN A 106 5.96 -8.63 0.70
N GLU A 107 5.79 -9.69 -0.10
CA GLU A 107 6.42 -10.99 0.17
C GLU A 107 7.96 -10.88 0.22
N ARG A 108 8.54 -10.12 -0.70
CA ARG A 108 9.98 -9.85 -0.73
C ARG A 108 10.46 -9.13 0.54
N LEU A 109 9.71 -8.12 0.98
CA LEU A 109 10.02 -7.36 2.20
C LEU A 109 9.86 -8.23 3.45
N GLU A 110 8.81 -9.06 3.54
CA GLU A 110 8.61 -10.00 4.64
C GLU A 110 9.76 -11.01 4.73
N ALA A 111 10.23 -11.54 3.60
CA ALA A 111 11.39 -12.43 3.56
C ALA A 111 12.65 -11.73 4.08
N LYS A 112 12.86 -10.46 3.70
CA LYS A 112 13.99 -9.66 4.19
C LYS A 112 13.91 -9.40 5.69
N ILE A 113 12.72 -9.07 6.22
CA ILE A 113 12.50 -8.89 7.66
C ILE A 113 12.80 -10.19 8.40
N LYS A 114 12.31 -11.34 7.91
CA LYS A 114 12.57 -12.65 8.51
C LYS A 114 14.06 -12.98 8.55
N LEU A 115 14.79 -12.70 7.47
CA LEU A 115 16.24 -12.92 7.42
C LEU A 115 16.98 -12.06 8.46
N LEU A 116 16.75 -10.74 8.44
CA LEU A 116 17.39 -9.81 9.37
C LEU A 116 17.06 -10.15 10.83
N SER A 117 15.82 -10.57 11.11
CA SER A 117 15.42 -10.99 12.46
C SER A 117 16.19 -12.22 12.94
N LYS A 118 16.48 -13.17 12.04
CA LYS A 118 17.32 -14.34 12.37
C LYS A 118 18.77 -13.93 12.63
N GLU A 119 19.33 -13.08 11.78
CA GLU A 119 20.70 -12.57 11.96
C GLU A 119 20.86 -11.85 13.29
N LEU A 120 19.88 -11.02 13.68
CA LEU A 120 19.85 -10.35 14.97
C LEU A 120 19.72 -11.33 16.14
N SER A 121 18.90 -12.38 16.01
CA SER A 121 18.79 -13.42 17.05
C SER A 121 20.12 -14.13 17.25
N VAL A 122 20.77 -14.57 16.16
CA VAL A 122 22.07 -15.26 16.23
C VAL A 122 23.11 -14.38 16.90
N LEU A 123 23.19 -13.09 16.52
CA LEU A 123 24.11 -12.16 17.18
C LEU A 123 23.80 -12.00 18.66
N LYS A 124 22.53 -11.84 19.03
CA LYS A 124 22.10 -11.74 20.43
C LYS A 124 22.48 -12.98 21.23
N ASP A 125 22.22 -14.16 20.68
CA ASP A 125 22.52 -15.44 21.33
C ASP A 125 24.03 -15.60 21.54
N LEU A 126 24.85 -15.23 20.56
CA LEU A 126 26.32 -15.23 20.68
C LEU A 126 26.83 -14.28 21.77
N PHE A 127 26.28 -13.07 21.86
CA PHE A 127 26.64 -12.12 22.92
C PHE A 127 26.24 -12.61 24.30
N LEU A 128 25.07 -13.23 24.43
CA LEU A 128 24.60 -13.80 25.68
C LEU A 128 25.45 -14.98 26.11
N GLU A 129 25.76 -15.91 25.21
CA GLU A 129 26.62 -17.06 25.49
C GLU A 129 28.00 -16.60 25.98
N HIS A 130 28.61 -15.61 25.33
CA HIS A 130 29.89 -15.06 25.76
C HIS A 130 29.80 -14.36 27.13
N ALA A 131 28.72 -13.62 27.40
CA ALA A 131 28.50 -13.00 28.71
C ALA A 131 28.27 -14.04 29.82
N HIS A 132 27.55 -15.13 29.54
CA HIS A 132 27.36 -16.24 30.47
C HIS A 132 28.66 -17.00 30.74
N ASN A 133 29.47 -17.26 29.72
CA ASN A 133 30.81 -17.85 29.87
C ASN A 133 31.77 -16.95 30.68
N LEU A 134 31.61 -15.62 30.61
CA LEU A 134 32.36 -14.68 31.45
C LEU A 134 31.90 -14.71 32.92
N ALA A 135 30.61 -14.96 33.17
CA ALA A 135 30.03 -14.97 34.51
C ALA A 135 30.24 -16.31 35.26
N ASP A 136 30.31 -17.44 34.54
CA ASP A 136 30.48 -18.77 35.13
C ASP A 136 31.94 -19.08 35.53
N GLY A 137 32.92 -18.37 34.97
CA GLY A 137 34.32 -18.40 35.43
C GLY A 137 34.55 -17.76 36.82
N GLY A 138 33.50 -17.22 37.46
CA GLY A 138 33.54 -16.54 38.75
C GLY A 138 33.03 -17.36 39.94
N GLN A 139 32.77 -18.66 39.79
CA GLN A 139 32.35 -19.48 40.93
C GLN A 139 33.56 -19.89 41.79
N ALA A 140 33.91 -19.02 42.73
CA ALA A 140 34.84 -19.33 43.82
C ALA A 140 34.32 -20.53 44.62
N PRO A 141 35.15 -21.55 44.91
CA PRO A 141 34.74 -22.63 45.78
C PRO A 141 34.56 -22.08 47.20
N ALA A 142 33.31 -21.97 47.63
CA ALA A 142 32.94 -21.73 49.01
C ALA A 142 33.21 -23.00 49.83
N ASN A 143 34.47 -23.28 50.15
CA ASN A 143 34.83 -24.28 51.15
C ASN A 143 34.61 -23.70 52.55
N ARG A 144 33.50 -24.12 53.16
CA ARG A 144 33.34 -24.22 54.61
C ARG A 144 34.15 -25.42 55.07
N GLU A 145 35.02 -25.23 56.06
CA GLU A 145 35.28 -26.14 57.19
C GLU A 145 36.33 -25.50 58.09
N GLY A 146 35.94 -25.22 59.34
CA GLY A 146 36.88 -24.91 60.41
C GLY A 146 37.21 -26.17 61.19
N ASP A 147 38.38 -26.21 61.84
CA ASP A 147 38.43 -26.55 63.27
C ASP A 147 39.76 -26.13 63.92
N SER A 148 39.61 -25.49 65.08
CA SER A 148 40.45 -25.36 66.26
C SER A 148 41.98 -25.24 66.15
N ALA A 149 42.44 -24.05 66.54
CA ALA A 149 43.81 -23.72 66.91
C ALA A 149 44.27 -24.48 68.18
N ASN A 150 45.46 -25.06 68.08
CA ASN A 150 46.23 -25.72 69.12
C ASN A 150 46.87 -24.67 70.06
N GLY A 151 46.70 -24.82 71.37
CA GLY A 151 47.32 -23.98 72.40
C GLY A 151 47.92 -24.86 73.50
N GLN A 152 49.25 -24.96 73.50
CA GLN A 152 50.06 -25.37 74.65
C GLN A 152 50.37 -24.15 75.52
#